data_AF-A0A7S3TFC7-F1
#
_entry.id   AF-A0A7S3TFC7-F1
#
_cell.length_a   1.000
_cell.length_b   1.000
_cell.length_c   1.000
_cell.angle_alpha   90.00
_cell.angle_beta   90.00
_cell.angle_gamma   90.00
#
_symmetry.space_group_name_H-M   'P 1'
#
loop_
_entity.id
_entity.type
_entity.pdbx_description
1 polymer ?
#
loop_
_entity_poly.entity_id
_entity_poly.type
_entity_poly.pdbx_seq_one_letter_code
_entity_poly.pdbx_strand_id
1 'polypeptide(L)'
;RRSLLRHERKIAAREAIDKALTIGAPASALQSTLTSGLAAGLQADDLVGVREALLADERRSNARKRIKDAVLKKTSSQEDQIVELRAALEEGRAAGIDEAELAAPSALLAKDEREAAARAA
;
A
#
# COMPACT_ATOMS: atom_id res chain seq x y z
N ARG A 1 -19.05 -22.15 -31.65
CA ARG A 1 -17.77 -21.38 -31.71
C ARG A 1 -17.74 -20.15 -30.78
N ARG A 2 -18.72 -19.23 -30.82
CA ARG A 2 -18.74 -18.03 -29.93
C ARG A 2 -18.78 -18.31 -28.42
N SER A 3 -19.37 -19.44 -27.99
CA SER A 3 -19.41 -19.82 -26.57
C SER A 3 -18.04 -20.24 -26.03
N LEU A 4 -17.26 -21.01 -26.81
CA LEU A 4 -15.92 -21.48 -26.45
C LEU A 4 -14.96 -20.30 -26.27
N LEU A 5 -14.94 -19.37 -27.23
CA LEU A 5 -14.10 -18.17 -27.15
C LEU A 5 -14.39 -17.32 -25.91
N ARG A 6 -15.64 -17.24 -25.45
CA ARG A 6 -15.96 -16.53 -24.19
C ARG A 6 -15.43 -17.27 -22.98
N HIS A 7 -15.51 -18.60 -22.98
CA HIS A 7 -15.03 -19.41 -21.86
C HIS A 7 -13.51 -19.38 -21.74
N GLU A 8 -12.80 -19.51 -22.86
CA GLU A 8 -11.33 -19.39 -22.94
C GLU A 8 -10.85 -18.02 -22.45
N ARG A 9 -11.53 -16.93 -22.84
CA ARG A 9 -11.18 -15.58 -22.36
C ARG A 9 -11.34 -15.43 -20.85
N LYS A 10 -12.36 -16.05 -20.25
CA LYS A 10 -12.55 -16.03 -18.79
C LYS A 10 -11.48 -16.84 -18.07
N ILE A 11 -11.12 -18.02 -18.59
CA ILE A 11 -10.06 -18.86 -18.01
C ILE A 11 -8.73 -18.10 -18.05
N ALA A 12 -8.34 -17.59 -19.22
CA ALA A 12 -7.10 -16.83 -19.36
C ALA A 12 -7.06 -15.57 -18.46
N ALA A 13 -8.20 -14.88 -18.29
CA ALA A 13 -8.28 -13.74 -17.40
C ALA A 13 -8.12 -14.13 -15.92
N ARG A 14 -8.69 -15.25 -15.48
CA ARG A 14 -8.51 -15.77 -14.11
C ARG A 14 -7.07 -16.18 -13.84
N GLU A 15 -6.45 -16.90 -14.77
CA GLU A 15 -5.03 -17.27 -14.66
C GLU A 15 -4.11 -16.03 -14.60
N ALA A 16 -4.42 -15.00 -15.37
CA ALA A 16 -3.68 -13.74 -15.33
C ALA A 16 -3.83 -13.02 -13.98
N ILE A 17 -5.03 -13.02 -13.39
CA ILE A 17 -5.27 -12.45 -12.05
C ILE A 17 -4.53 -13.26 -11.00
N ASP A 18 -4.65 -14.59 -11.01
CA ASP A 18 -4.00 -15.47 -10.03
C ASP A 18 -2.47 -15.32 -10.07
N LYS A 19 -1.90 -15.29 -11.27
CA LYS A 19 -0.48 -15.02 -11.48
C LYS A 19 -0.08 -13.64 -10.95
N ALA A 20 -0.85 -12.60 -11.26
CA ALA A 20 -0.55 -11.24 -10.80
C ALA A 20 -0.60 -11.12 -9.27
N LEU A 21 -1.54 -11.80 -8.62
CA LEU A 21 -1.63 -11.86 -7.16
C LEU A 21 -0.46 -12.64 -6.55
N THR A 22 -0.12 -13.79 -7.13
CA THR A 22 0.95 -14.67 -6.63
C THR A 22 2.31 -13.98 -6.64
N ILE A 23 2.63 -13.21 -7.69
CA ILE A 23 3.92 -12.51 -7.79
C ILE A 23 3.92 -11.14 -7.11
N GLY A 24 2.79 -10.70 -6.55
CA GLY A 24 2.66 -9.35 -5.99
C GLY A 24 2.85 -8.26 -7.05
N ALA A 25 2.16 -8.37 -8.18
CA ALA A 25 2.31 -7.45 -9.30
C ALA A 25 2.04 -5.99 -8.89
N PRO A 26 2.70 -5.00 -9.53
CA PRO A 26 2.50 -3.59 -9.21
C PRO A 26 1.07 -3.13 -9.53
N ALA A 27 0.62 -2.04 -8.89
CA ALA A 27 -0.75 -1.51 -9.07
C ALA A 27 -1.17 -1.32 -10.53
N SER A 28 -0.26 -0.85 -11.40
CA SER A 28 -0.57 -0.69 -12.84
C SER A 28 -0.90 -2.03 -13.52
N ALA A 29 -0.20 -3.11 -13.17
CA ALA A 29 -0.46 -4.45 -13.68
C ALA A 29 -1.76 -5.04 -13.08
N LEU A 30 -2.02 -4.79 -11.79
CA LEU A 30 -3.28 -5.19 -11.13
C LEU A 30 -4.50 -4.47 -11.74
N GLN A 31 -4.37 -3.18 -12.11
CA GLN A 31 -5.42 -2.45 -12.81
C GLN A 31 -5.67 -2.99 -14.23
N SER A 32 -4.60 -3.35 -14.94
CA SER A 32 -4.69 -3.94 -16.28
C SER A 32 -5.39 -5.30 -16.23
N THR A 33 -5.05 -6.15 -15.26
CA THR A 33 -5.69 -7.46 -15.07
C THR A 33 -7.15 -7.32 -14.64
N LEU A 34 -7.49 -6.39 -13.74
CA LEU A 34 -8.87 -6.06 -13.40
C LEU A 34 -9.70 -5.66 -14.63
N THR A 35 -9.17 -4.74 -15.44
CA THR A 35 -9.84 -4.27 -16.66
C THR A 35 -10.03 -5.39 -17.68
N SER A 36 -9.02 -6.24 -17.84
CA SER A 36 -9.07 -7.41 -18.73
C SER A 36 -10.07 -8.46 -18.25
N GLY A 37 -10.15 -8.69 -16.94
CA GLY A 37 -11.14 -9.57 -16.32
C GLY A 37 -12.57 -9.09 -16.54
N LEU A 38 -12.83 -7.80 -16.35
CA LEU A 38 -14.13 -7.19 -16.64
C LEU A 38 -14.50 -7.34 -18.13
N ALA A 39 -13.56 -7.08 -19.03
CA ALA A 39 -13.77 -7.23 -20.48
C ALA A 39 -13.99 -8.69 -20.91
N ALA A 40 -13.46 -9.66 -20.16
CA ALA A 40 -13.73 -11.09 -20.34
C ALA A 40 -15.09 -11.53 -19.75
N GLY A 41 -15.76 -10.66 -19.00
CA GLY A 41 -17.04 -10.94 -18.35
C GLY A 41 -16.90 -11.78 -17.08
N LEU A 42 -15.78 -11.61 -16.36
CA LEU A 42 -15.64 -12.11 -14.99
C LEU A 42 -16.60 -11.38 -14.06
N GLN A 43 -17.08 -12.09 -13.04
CA GLN A 43 -18.01 -11.53 -12.06
C GLN A 43 -17.26 -10.81 -10.95
N ALA A 44 -17.98 -10.07 -10.11
CA ALA A 44 -17.37 -9.34 -9.00
C ALA A 44 -16.54 -10.26 -8.09
N ASP A 45 -17.04 -11.45 -7.80
CA ASP A 45 -16.40 -12.45 -6.93
C ASP A 45 -15.05 -12.92 -7.50
N ASP A 46 -14.94 -13.07 -8.83
CA ASP A 46 -13.68 -13.42 -9.50
C ASP A 46 -12.60 -12.32 -9.38
N LEU A 47 -13.02 -11.08 -9.06
CA LEU A 47 -12.17 -9.88 -9.07
C LEU A 47 -11.85 -9.38 -7.65
N VAL A 48 -12.39 -10.01 -6.59
CA VAL A 48 -12.22 -9.56 -5.20
C VAL A 48 -10.73 -9.47 -4.84
N GLY A 49 -9.96 -10.53 -5.06
CA GLY A 49 -8.54 -10.55 -4.70
C GLY A 49 -7.71 -9.45 -5.37
N VAL A 50 -7.94 -9.18 -6.66
CA VAL A 50 -7.21 -8.11 -7.38
C VAL A 50 -7.60 -6.71 -6.90
N ARG A 51 -8.87 -6.52 -6.49
CA ARG A 51 -9.34 -5.27 -5.91
C ARG A 51 -8.76 -5.04 -4.52
N GLU A 52 -8.72 -6.07 -3.69
CA GLU A 52 -8.11 -6.01 -2.36
C GLU A 52 -6.61 -5.71 -2.45
N ALA A 53 -5.91 -6.35 -3.40
CA ALA A 53 -4.49 -6.08 -3.64
C ALA A 53 -4.25 -4.61 -4.06
N LEU A 54 -5.11 -4.04 -4.91
CA LEU A 54 -5.06 -2.62 -5.28
C LEU A 54 -5.29 -1.70 -4.09
N LEU A 55 -6.30 -1.99 -3.26
CA LEU A 55 -6.58 -1.21 -2.06
C LEU A 55 -5.43 -1.29 -1.05
N ALA A 56 -4.82 -2.46 -0.89
CA ALA A 56 -3.63 -2.63 -0.04
C ALA A 56 -2.46 -1.80 -0.57
N ASP A 57 -2.23 -1.79 -1.89
CA ASP A 57 -1.17 -0.98 -2.48
C ASP A 57 -1.41 0.52 -2.32
N GLU A 58 -2.65 0.96 -2.51
CA GLU A 58 -3.05 2.36 -2.28
C GLU A 58 -2.84 2.77 -0.81
N ARG A 59 -3.23 1.92 0.14
CA ARG A 59 -2.97 2.16 1.57
C ARG A 59 -1.48 2.32 1.86
N ARG A 60 -0.62 1.42 1.34
CA ARG A 60 0.83 1.52 1.49
C ARG A 60 1.37 2.81 0.87
N SER A 61 0.93 3.15 -0.34
CA SER A 61 1.34 4.38 -1.03
C SER A 61 0.99 5.63 -0.24
N ASN A 62 -0.23 5.69 0.30
CA ASN A 62 -0.68 6.82 1.11
C ASN A 62 0.05 6.89 2.45
N ALA A 63 0.31 5.76 3.10
CA ALA A 63 1.09 5.72 4.34
C ALA A 63 2.55 6.15 4.11
N ARG A 64 3.20 5.70 3.02
CA ARG A 64 4.55 6.19 2.64
C ARG A 64 4.57 7.71 2.44
N LYS A 65 3.55 8.26 1.78
CA LYS A 65 3.42 9.72 1.62
C LYS A 65 3.29 10.40 2.98
N ARG A 66 2.41 9.91 3.86
CA ARG A 66 2.25 10.46 5.21
C ARG A 66 3.52 10.41 6.04
N ILE A 67 4.28 9.31 5.99
CA ILE A 67 5.58 9.22 6.67
C ILE A 67 6.54 10.27 6.12
N LYS A 68 6.65 10.37 4.79
CA LYS A 68 7.50 11.36 4.14
C LYS A 68 7.09 12.79 4.52
N ASP A 69 5.80 13.08 4.46
CA ASP A 69 5.26 14.39 4.79
C ASP A 69 5.50 14.71 6.26
N ALA A 70 5.29 13.74 7.17
CA ALA A 70 5.64 13.90 8.57
C ALA A 70 7.12 14.24 8.71
N VAL A 71 8.04 13.45 8.14
CA VAL A 71 9.50 13.72 8.24
C VAL A 71 9.90 15.11 7.70
N LEU A 72 9.26 15.59 6.63
CA LEU A 72 9.67 16.82 5.93
C LEU A 72 8.94 18.07 6.41
N LYS A 73 7.75 17.93 7.01
CA LYS A 73 6.93 19.07 7.44
C LYS A 73 7.67 19.84 8.52
N LYS A 74 7.65 21.17 8.41
CA LYS A 74 8.06 22.04 9.51
C LYS A 74 6.83 22.33 10.35
N THR A 75 6.70 21.65 11.47
CA THR A 75 5.66 21.93 12.47
C THR A 75 6.05 23.14 13.34
N SER A 76 5.07 23.67 14.06
CA SER A 76 5.24 24.78 14.98
C SER A 76 6.09 24.40 16.21
N SER A 77 6.10 23.12 16.58
CA SER A 77 6.91 22.58 17.68
C SER A 77 7.48 21.20 17.33
N GLN A 78 8.59 20.82 17.98
CA GLN A 78 9.18 19.49 17.86
C GLN A 78 8.26 18.40 18.45
N GLU A 79 7.43 18.74 19.44
CA GLU A 79 6.47 17.81 20.04
C GLU A 79 5.37 17.41 19.04
N ASP A 80 4.82 18.37 18.30
CA ASP A 80 3.85 18.10 17.23
C ASP A 80 4.48 17.20 16.15
N GLN A 81 5.76 17.44 15.84
CA GLN A 81 6.51 16.66 14.86
C GLN A 81 6.63 15.19 15.26
N ILE A 82 6.94 14.93 16.53
CA ILE A 82 7.06 13.60 17.13
C ILE A 82 5.69 12.88 17.07
N VAL A 83 4.61 13.57 17.44
CA VAL A 83 3.25 13.00 17.42
C VAL A 83 2.83 12.61 16.01
N GLU A 84 3.02 13.50 15.03
CA GLU A 84 2.69 13.25 13.62
C GLU A 84 3.53 12.11 13.03
N LEU A 85 4.85 12.09 13.27
CA LEU A 85 5.73 11.05 12.76
C LEU A 85 5.42 9.68 13.38
N ARG A 86 5.09 9.64 14.67
CA ARG A 86 4.65 8.41 15.34
C ARG A 86 3.35 7.88 14.74
N ALA A 87 2.35 8.74 14.56
CA ALA A 87 1.07 8.35 13.95
C ALA A 87 1.27 7.83 12.52
N ALA A 88 2.09 8.50 11.71
CA ALA A 88 2.39 8.08 10.34
C ALA A 88 3.12 6.72 10.29
N LEU A 89 4.03 6.44 11.24
CA LEU A 89 4.70 5.15 11.34
C LEU A 89 3.74 4.02 11.73
N GLU A 90 2.83 4.25 12.68
CA GLU A 90 1.79 3.28 13.04
C GLU A 90 0.86 2.97 11.85
N GLU A 91 0.44 4.00 11.11
CA GLU A 91 -0.33 3.80 9.87
C GLU A 91 0.47 3.02 8.81
N GLY A 92 1.77 3.28 8.70
CA GLY A 92 2.68 2.53 7.82
C GLY A 92 2.73 1.03 8.16
N ARG A 93 2.87 0.70 9.44
CA ARG A 93 2.83 -0.69 9.92
C ARG A 93 1.47 -1.33 9.65
N ALA A 94 0.38 -0.63 9.95
CA ALA A 94 -0.98 -1.11 9.68
C ALA A 94 -1.26 -1.33 8.19
N ALA A 95 -0.62 -0.54 7.32
CA ALA A 95 -0.68 -0.71 5.86
C ALA A 95 0.21 -1.86 5.33
N GLY A 96 1.06 -2.45 6.19
CA GLY A 96 2.00 -3.51 5.81
C GLY A 96 3.22 -2.99 5.03
N ILE A 97 3.71 -1.79 5.35
CA ILE A 97 5.03 -1.34 4.90
C ILE A 97 6.10 -2.17 5.63
N ASP A 98 7.12 -2.60 4.89
CA ASP A 98 8.22 -3.41 5.43
C ASP A 98 9.03 -2.63 6.48
N GLU A 99 9.48 -3.32 7.54
CA GLU A 99 10.25 -2.70 8.62
C GLU A 99 11.56 -2.08 8.13
N ALA A 100 12.16 -2.62 7.05
CA ALA A 100 13.33 -2.03 6.42
C ALA A 100 13.04 -0.65 5.83
N GLU A 101 11.83 -0.42 5.29
CA GLU A 101 11.40 0.91 4.82
C GLU A 101 11.11 1.85 6.01
N LEU A 102 10.65 1.32 7.15
CA LEU A 102 10.32 2.08 8.35
C LEU A 102 11.54 2.39 9.23
N ALA A 103 12.67 1.74 9.01
CA ALA A 103 13.85 1.84 9.88
C ALA A 103 14.40 3.27 10.01
N ALA A 104 14.59 3.95 8.89
CA ALA A 104 15.10 5.32 8.88
C ALA A 104 14.17 6.34 9.59
N PRO A 105 12.86 6.42 9.25
CA PRO A 105 11.95 7.33 9.97
C PRO A 105 11.76 6.94 11.44
N SER A 106 11.83 5.66 11.80
CA SER A 106 11.77 5.21 13.20
C SER A 106 13.01 5.65 14.01
N ALA A 107 14.20 5.58 13.42
CA ALA A 107 15.42 6.06 14.05
C ALA A 107 15.40 7.58 14.26
N LEU A 108 14.83 8.33 13.32
CA LEU A 108 14.62 9.77 13.46
C LEU A 108 13.69 10.08 14.63
N LEU A 109 12.53 9.41 14.70
CA LEU A 109 11.59 9.57 15.83
C LEU A 109 12.27 9.31 17.17
N ALA A 110 13.01 8.20 17.30
CA ALA A 110 13.70 7.85 18.53
C ALA A 110 14.77 8.88 18.94
N LYS A 111 15.42 9.53 17.98
CA LYS A 111 16.34 10.63 18.24
C LYS A 111 15.60 11.85 18.76
N ASP A 112 14.54 12.27 18.07
CA ASP A 112 13.77 13.46 18.44
C ASP A 112 13.13 13.32 19.83
N GLU A 113 12.63 12.13 20.16
CA GLU A 113 12.09 11.82 21.49
C GLU A 113 13.13 11.95 22.61
N ARG A 114 14.37 11.50 22.37
CA ARG A 114 15.46 11.63 23.34
C ARG A 114 15.85 13.08 23.56
N GLU A 115 15.94 13.86 22.48
CA GLU A 115 16.27 15.29 22.57
C GLU A 115 15.17 16.08 23.30
N ALA A 116 13.91 15.78 23.03
CA ALA A 116 12.78 16.41 23.73
C ALA A 116 12.79 16.07 25.22
N ALA A 117 12.98 14.79 25.57
CA ALA A 117 13.06 14.35 26.97
C ALA A 117 14.22 15.00 27.73
N ALA A 118 15.39 15.16 27.08
CA ALA A 118 16.55 15.81 27.69
C ALA A 118 16.36 17.31 27.96
N ARG A 119 15.47 17.99 27.21
CA ARG A 119 15.14 19.41 27.45
C ARG A 119 14.08 19.61 28.53
N ALA A 120 13.28 18.57 28.81
CA ALA A 120 12.22 18.60 29.80
C ALA A 120 12.69 18.19 31.22
N ALA A 121 13.90 17.66 31.35
CA ALA A 121 14.55 17.27 32.61
C ALA A 121 15.40 18.40 33.19
#